data_AF-A0A965P2C2-F1
#
_entry.id   AF-A0A965P2C2-F1
#
_cell.length_a   1.000
_cell.length_b   1.000
_cell.length_c   1.000
_cell.angle_alpha   90.00
_cell.angle_beta   90.00
_cell.angle_gamma   90.00
#
_symmetry.space_group_name_H-M   'P 1'
#
loop_
_entity.id
_entity.type
_entity.pdbx_description
1 polymer ?
#
loop_
_entity_poly.entity_id
_entity_poly.type
_entity_poly.pdbx_seq_one_letter_code
_entity_poly.pdbx_strand_id
1 'polypeptide(L)'
;MTDTSRRSRLRKSPPTTTPCVSRSRCSCQTRTTKMALSRDQMLARSTLRIERVSVPEWDGEVCVRELTAGERDRWDAWQIDHTGPERFADLRARLLIMCVCDESGARIFGDDDVQRVSGLPAVVLTRIWNVAVSLAGLAGEPEKN
;
A
#
# COMPACT_ATOMS: atom_id res chain seq x y z
N MET A 1 -23.69 -48.66 -42.43
CA MET A 1 -24.40 -48.30 -43.67
C MET A 1 -25.03 -46.94 -43.41
N THR A 2 -24.74 -45.85 -44.13
CA THR A 2 -23.95 -45.67 -45.37
C THR A 2 -23.12 -44.38 -45.32
N ASP A 3 -22.04 -44.38 -46.10
CA ASP A 3 -21.23 -43.20 -46.44
C ASP A 3 -22.08 -42.04 -47.01
N THR A 4 -21.69 -40.80 -46.72
CA THR A 4 -21.92 -39.69 -47.66
C THR A 4 -20.72 -38.74 -47.63
N SER A 5 -19.79 -39.04 -48.53
CA SER A 5 -18.55 -38.35 -48.82
C SER A 5 -18.71 -36.87 -49.25
N ARG A 6 -17.56 -36.15 -49.19
CA ARG A 6 -17.19 -34.94 -49.97
C ARG A 6 -17.93 -33.61 -49.74
N ARG A 7 -17.12 -32.59 -49.44
CA ARG A 7 -16.71 -31.56 -50.43
C ARG A 7 -15.45 -30.79 -49.97
N SER A 8 -14.32 -31.01 -50.65
CA SER A 8 -13.65 -30.01 -51.54
C SER A 8 -13.17 -28.74 -50.80
N ARG A 9 -11.90 -28.69 -50.39
CA ARG A 9 -10.74 -28.23 -51.20
C ARG A 9 -10.80 -26.75 -51.62
N LEU A 10 -9.67 -26.06 -51.43
CA LEU A 10 -9.20 -24.86 -52.13
C LEU A 10 -9.96 -23.55 -51.85
N ARG A 11 -9.49 -22.81 -50.82
CA ARG A 11 -9.38 -21.34 -50.93
C ARG A 11 -7.96 -21.01 -51.38
N LYS A 12 -7.84 -20.30 -52.49
CA LYS A 12 -6.57 -19.88 -53.09
C LYS A 12 -6.20 -18.49 -52.55
N SER A 13 -4.96 -18.31 -52.13
CA SER A 13 -4.25 -17.02 -52.07
C SER A 13 -3.81 -16.61 -53.50
N PRO A 14 -3.18 -15.43 -53.76
CA PRO A 14 -2.87 -14.29 -52.88
C PRO A 14 -3.79 -13.09 -53.27
N PRO A 15 -3.37 -11.84 -53.61
CA PRO A 15 -2.05 -11.22 -53.79
C PRO A 15 -1.44 -10.59 -52.53
N THR A 16 -0.18 -10.18 -52.62
CA THR A 16 0.51 -9.24 -51.71
C THR A 16 0.16 -7.79 -52.04
N THR A 17 -0.09 -6.96 -51.02
CA THR A 17 -0.06 -5.49 -51.15
C THR A 17 0.87 -4.92 -50.09
N THR A 18 2.05 -4.47 -50.53
CA THR A 18 3.01 -3.73 -49.71
C THR A 18 2.73 -2.24 -49.86
N PRO A 19 2.29 -1.53 -48.80
CA PRO A 19 2.58 -0.11 -48.66
C PRO A 19 3.86 0.02 -47.84
N CYS A 20 4.96 0.41 -48.49
CA CYS A 20 6.13 0.91 -47.78
C CYS A 20 5.76 2.26 -47.15
N VAL A 21 5.33 2.24 -45.87
CA VAL A 21 5.12 3.47 -45.10
C VAL A 21 6.37 3.75 -44.28
N SER A 22 7.42 4.16 -44.98
CA SER A 22 8.53 4.92 -44.43
C SER A 22 8.05 6.33 -44.03
N ARG A 23 7.22 6.39 -42.98
CA ARG A 23 7.07 7.62 -42.20
C ARG A 23 7.42 7.28 -40.77
N SER A 24 8.37 8.06 -40.27
CA SER A 24 8.98 8.00 -38.94
C SER A 24 8.02 7.45 -37.90
N ARG A 25 8.52 6.55 -37.04
CA ARG A 25 7.87 6.28 -35.74
C ARG A 25 7.97 7.57 -34.93
N CYS A 26 7.08 8.50 -35.23
CA CYS A 26 6.89 9.71 -34.47
C CYS A 26 6.34 9.22 -33.14
N SER A 27 7.25 9.08 -32.17
CA SER A 27 6.90 8.81 -30.80
C SER A 27 6.11 10.03 -30.32
N CYS A 28 4.78 9.95 -30.49
CA CYS A 28 3.81 10.81 -29.85
C CYS A 28 3.86 10.54 -28.34
N GLN A 29 4.98 10.95 -27.74
CA GLN A 29 5.20 10.99 -26.32
C GLN A 29 4.11 11.91 -25.77
N THR A 30 3.10 11.30 -25.17
CA THR A 30 2.13 11.98 -24.33
C THR A 30 2.91 12.65 -23.21
N ARG A 31 3.29 13.93 -23.44
CA ARG A 31 3.87 14.79 -22.41
C ARG A 31 2.81 14.99 -21.34
N THR A 32 2.87 14.15 -20.32
CA THR A 32 2.13 14.32 -19.06
C THR A 32 2.68 15.57 -18.38
N THR A 33 2.18 16.72 -18.80
CA THR A 33 2.60 18.02 -18.29
C THR A 33 2.06 18.12 -16.87
N LYS A 34 2.92 17.82 -15.88
CA LYS A 34 2.58 17.95 -14.46
C LYS A 34 2.36 19.43 -14.13
N MET A 35 1.09 19.84 -14.14
CA MET A 35 0.70 21.16 -13.64
C MET A 35 0.93 21.22 -12.12
N ALA A 36 1.33 22.39 -11.62
CA ALA A 36 1.43 22.62 -10.18
C ALA A 36 0.03 22.53 -9.54
N LEU A 37 -0.05 21.87 -8.37
CA LEU A 37 -1.29 21.77 -7.61
C LEU A 37 -1.49 23.04 -6.77
N SER A 38 -2.75 23.46 -6.62
CA SER A 38 -3.13 24.49 -5.65
C SER A 38 -3.19 23.93 -4.23
N ARG A 39 -3.11 24.83 -3.22
CA ARG A 39 -3.24 24.49 -1.79
C ARG A 39 -4.46 23.61 -1.53
N ASP A 40 -5.61 24.00 -2.06
CA ASP A 40 -6.88 23.34 -1.78
C ASP A 40 -6.94 21.95 -2.44
N GLN A 41 -6.30 21.76 -3.60
CA GLN A 41 -6.16 20.46 -4.25
C GLN A 41 -5.25 19.50 -3.48
N MET A 42 -4.27 20.02 -2.72
CA MET A 42 -3.42 19.21 -1.84
C MET A 42 -4.20 18.79 -0.58
N LEU A 43 -4.89 19.74 0.06
CA LEU A 43 -5.67 19.48 1.28
C LEU A 43 -6.91 18.62 1.02
N ALA A 44 -7.58 18.77 -0.13
CA ALA A 44 -8.74 17.94 -0.49
C ALA A 44 -8.38 16.50 -0.89
N ARG A 45 -7.09 16.17 -1.02
CA ARG A 45 -6.58 14.83 -1.38
C ARG A 45 -5.88 14.10 -0.23
N SER A 46 -5.90 14.65 0.99
CA SER A 46 -5.28 14.03 2.17
C SER A 46 -6.16 12.92 2.79
N THR A 47 -6.57 11.94 1.99
CA THR A 47 -7.25 10.75 2.49
C THR A 47 -6.21 9.74 2.97
N LEU A 48 -6.25 9.39 4.26
CA LEU A 48 -5.36 8.38 4.81
C LEU A 48 -5.74 6.98 4.31
N ARG A 49 -4.75 6.17 3.93
CA ARG A 49 -4.96 4.75 3.63
C ARG A 49 -5.31 3.99 4.90
N ILE A 50 -6.27 3.08 4.78
CA ILE A 50 -6.70 2.16 5.85
C ILE A 50 -6.69 0.74 5.27
N GLU A 51 -6.07 -0.19 5.99
CA GLU A 51 -6.00 -1.62 5.66
C GLU A 51 -6.61 -2.44 6.80
N ARG A 52 -7.27 -3.56 6.48
CA ARG A 52 -7.86 -4.46 7.47
C ARG A 52 -6.95 -5.67 7.67
N VAL A 53 -6.55 -5.90 8.91
CA VAL A 53 -5.68 -7.02 9.30
C VAL A 53 -6.52 -8.04 10.07
N SER A 54 -6.72 -9.22 9.49
CA SER A 54 -7.34 -10.34 10.19
C SER A 54 -6.38 -10.90 11.25
N VAL A 55 -6.89 -11.03 12.47
CA VAL A 55 -6.19 -11.57 13.64
C VAL A 55 -6.90 -12.86 14.05
N PRO A 56 -6.47 -14.04 13.56
CA PRO A 56 -7.09 -15.32 13.90
C PRO A 56 -6.98 -15.65 15.40
N GLU A 57 -6.04 -15.03 16.11
CA GLU A 57 -5.88 -15.19 17.55
C GLU A 57 -6.99 -14.50 18.38
N TRP A 58 -7.80 -13.63 17.76
CA TRP A 58 -8.93 -12.90 18.36
C TRP A 58 -10.26 -13.10 17.60
N ASP A 59 -10.30 -13.99 16.62
CA ASP A 59 -11.45 -14.22 15.71
C ASP A 59 -12.03 -12.91 15.12
N GLY A 60 -11.17 -11.94 14.79
CA GLY A 60 -11.59 -10.59 14.41
C GLY A 60 -10.66 -9.87 13.43
N GLU A 61 -11.07 -8.67 13.01
CA GLU A 61 -10.30 -7.78 12.15
C GLU A 61 -9.92 -6.49 12.90
N VAL A 62 -8.70 -6.00 12.67
CA VAL A 62 -8.21 -4.72 13.17
C VAL A 62 -7.96 -3.79 11.98
N CYS A 63 -8.53 -2.58 12.00
CA CYS A 63 -8.22 -1.56 11.00
C CYS A 63 -6.92 -0.84 11.38
N VAL A 64 -6.01 -0.73 10.42
CA VAL A 64 -4.71 -0.08 10.56
C VAL A 64 -4.61 1.00 9.48
N ARG A 65 -4.33 2.24 9.88
CA ARG A 65 -4.13 3.36 8.96
C ARG A 65 -2.69 3.80 8.85
N GLU A 66 -2.39 4.53 7.78
CA GLU A 66 -1.14 5.29 7.69
C GLU A 66 -1.11 6.45 8.70
N LEU A 67 0.11 6.83 9.09
CA LEU A 67 0.36 7.95 9.99
C LEU A 67 0.25 9.27 9.22
N THR A 68 -0.31 10.29 9.86
CA THR A 68 -0.14 11.67 9.39
C THR A 68 1.31 12.11 9.62
N ALA A 69 1.79 13.09 8.86
CA ALA A 69 3.15 13.65 9.03
C ALA A 69 3.41 14.08 10.48
N GLY A 70 2.47 14.80 11.12
CA GLY A 70 2.63 15.24 12.51
C GLY A 70 2.60 14.13 13.56
N GLU A 71 1.95 12.99 13.30
CA GLU A 71 2.04 11.82 14.19
C GLU A 71 3.39 11.11 14.02
N ARG A 72 3.88 11.03 12.77
CA ARG A 72 5.20 10.48 12.50
C ARG A 72 6.31 11.32 13.14
N ASP A 73 6.26 12.65 12.97
CA ASP A 73 7.22 13.57 13.58
C ASP A 73 7.25 13.44 15.12
N ARG A 74 6.09 13.21 15.77
CA ARG A 74 6.02 12.95 17.22
C ARG A 74 6.66 11.61 17.61
N TRP A 75 6.44 10.55 16.84
CA TRP A 75 7.03 9.23 17.10
C TRP A 75 8.55 9.24 16.89
N ASP A 76 9.03 9.89 15.84
CA ASP A 76 10.46 10.07 15.56
C ASP A 76 11.11 10.99 16.62
N ALA A 77 10.44 12.09 17.03
CA ALA A 77 10.92 12.95 18.12
C ALA A 77 11.05 12.20 19.45
N TRP A 78 10.06 11.37 19.83
CA TRP A 78 10.15 10.54 21.03
C TRP A 78 11.35 9.58 20.98
N GLN A 79 11.60 8.97 19.82
CA GLN A 79 12.78 8.10 19.62
C GLN A 79 14.13 8.83 19.65
N ILE A 80 14.16 10.14 19.37
CA ILE A 80 15.37 10.97 19.44
C ILE A 80 15.62 11.42 20.89
N ASP A 81 14.56 11.75 21.61
CA ASP A 81 14.59 12.17 23.02
C ASP A 81 15.06 11.03 23.96
N HIS A 82 14.71 9.78 23.65
CA HIS A 82 15.06 8.61 24.47
C HIS A 82 16.33 7.94 23.95
N THR A 83 17.31 7.73 24.85
CA THR A 83 18.62 7.16 24.51
C THR A 83 18.84 5.80 25.20
N GLY A 84 19.59 4.89 24.55
CA GLY A 84 19.94 3.59 25.12
C GLY A 84 18.77 2.59 25.12
N PRO A 85 18.63 1.72 26.14
CA PRO A 85 17.63 0.66 26.14
C PRO A 85 16.19 1.17 26.20
N GLU A 86 15.96 2.33 26.82
CA GLU A 86 14.64 2.94 26.99
C GLU A 86 13.99 3.32 25.65
N ARG A 87 14.79 3.63 24.62
CA ARG A 87 14.30 3.88 23.25
C ARG A 87 13.55 2.68 22.66
N PHE A 88 13.92 1.47 23.06
CA PHE A 88 13.30 0.23 22.59
C PHE A 88 12.13 -0.23 23.48
N ALA A 89 11.96 0.38 24.67
CA ALA A 89 10.83 0.11 25.54
C ALA A 89 9.54 0.57 24.86
N ASP A 90 8.56 -0.33 24.78
CA ASP A 90 7.23 -0.11 24.21
C ASP A 90 7.18 0.45 22.77
N LEU A 91 8.29 0.42 22.03
CA LEU A 91 8.41 0.97 20.66
C LEU A 91 7.30 0.46 19.72
N ARG A 92 6.98 -0.85 19.83
CA ARG A 92 5.88 -1.47 19.06
C ARG A 92 4.51 -0.96 19.49
N ALA A 93 4.24 -0.93 20.79
CA ALA A 93 2.97 -0.45 21.33
C ALA A 93 2.73 1.01 20.94
N ARG A 94 3.75 1.88 21.06
CA ARG A 94 3.70 3.30 20.69
C ARG A 94 3.36 3.54 19.22
N LEU A 95 3.91 2.76 18.27
CA LEU A 95 3.51 2.87 16.87
C LEU A 95 2.06 2.37 16.67
N LEU A 96 1.73 1.23 17.28
CA LEU A 96 0.43 0.59 17.10
C LEU A 96 -0.73 1.41 17.65
N ILE A 97 -0.60 2.10 18.78
CA ILE A 97 -1.67 2.98 19.28
C ILE A 97 -2.00 4.13 18.30
N MET A 98 -1.03 4.58 17.48
CA MET A 98 -1.25 5.63 16.47
C MET A 98 -1.78 5.09 15.16
N CYS A 99 -1.35 3.90 14.74
CA CYS A 99 -1.80 3.27 13.49
C CYS A 99 -3.16 2.55 13.62
N VAL A 100 -3.53 2.01 14.79
CA VAL A 100 -4.80 1.29 14.95
C VAL A 100 -5.98 2.28 15.04
N CYS A 101 -6.96 2.05 14.19
CA CYS A 101 -8.12 2.91 14.01
C CYS A 101 -9.42 2.12 13.89
N ASP A 102 -10.55 2.82 13.91
CA ASP A 102 -11.85 2.28 13.54
C ASP A 102 -12.08 2.31 12.02
N GLU A 103 -13.27 1.89 11.57
CA GLU A 103 -13.64 1.90 10.15
C GLU A 103 -13.71 3.31 9.53
N SER A 104 -13.78 4.38 10.35
CA SER A 104 -13.77 5.78 9.92
C SER A 104 -12.36 6.38 9.84
N GLY A 105 -11.34 5.67 10.34
CA GLY A 105 -9.97 6.14 10.46
C GLY A 105 -9.67 6.89 11.77
N ALA A 106 -10.61 6.98 12.70
CA ALA A 106 -10.38 7.57 14.01
C ALA A 106 -9.54 6.63 14.89
N ARG A 107 -8.56 7.20 15.62
CA ARG A 107 -7.66 6.44 16.50
C ARG A 107 -8.44 5.85 17.68
N ILE A 108 -8.36 4.53 17.91
CA ILE A 108 -9.09 3.86 18.99
C ILE A 108 -8.38 4.05 20.34
N PHE A 109 -7.05 4.01 20.36
CA PHE A 109 -6.25 4.04 21.58
C PHE A 109 -5.78 5.45 21.96
N GLY A 110 -5.65 5.69 23.27
CA GLY A 110 -4.96 6.86 23.82
C GLY A 110 -3.46 6.64 23.97
N ASP A 111 -2.74 7.73 24.23
CA ASP A 111 -1.30 7.67 24.54
C ASP A 111 -1.04 7.04 25.94
N ASP A 112 -2.07 6.99 26.80
CA ASP A 112 -2.06 6.29 28.10
C ASP A 112 -2.20 4.76 27.96
N ASP A 113 -2.64 4.24 26.81
CA ASP A 113 -2.89 2.80 26.60
C ASP A 113 -1.63 2.01 26.24
N VAL A 114 -0.47 2.67 26.10
CA VAL A 114 0.80 2.03 25.70
C VAL A 114 1.14 0.80 26.56
N GLN A 115 0.97 0.88 27.89
CA GLN A 115 1.22 -0.25 28.79
C GLN A 115 0.22 -1.40 28.61
N ARG A 116 -1.05 -1.09 28.29
CA ARG A 116 -2.08 -2.11 28.02
C ARG A 116 -1.77 -2.84 26.72
N VAL A 117 -1.36 -2.12 25.68
CA VAL A 117 -0.97 -2.68 24.38
C VAL A 117 0.34 -3.46 24.48
N SER A 118 1.31 -3.01 25.28
CA SER A 118 2.58 -3.72 25.49
C SER A 118 2.40 -5.09 26.17
N GLY A 119 1.39 -5.23 27.03
CA GLY A 119 1.01 -6.50 27.68
C GLY A 119 0.31 -7.53 26.77
N LEU A 120 0.02 -7.20 25.50
CA LEU A 120 -0.67 -8.10 24.58
C LEU A 120 0.27 -9.15 23.95
N PRO A 121 -0.25 -10.28 23.42
CA PRO A 121 0.56 -11.33 22.83
C PRO A 121 1.46 -10.82 21.70
N ALA A 122 2.78 -10.98 21.85
CA ALA A 122 3.77 -10.45 20.91
C ALA A 122 3.60 -10.96 19.46
N VAL A 123 3.04 -12.16 19.27
CA VAL A 123 2.72 -12.73 17.95
C VAL A 123 1.66 -11.88 17.22
N VAL A 124 0.58 -11.52 17.92
CA VAL A 124 -0.49 -10.65 17.40
C VAL A 124 0.05 -9.26 17.09
N LEU A 125 0.77 -8.66 18.04
CA LEU A 125 1.39 -7.34 17.85
C LEU A 125 2.34 -7.34 16.64
N THR A 126 3.10 -8.40 16.42
CA THR A 126 4.01 -8.52 15.26
C THR A 126 3.26 -8.56 13.93
N ARG A 127 2.10 -9.24 13.87
CA ARG A 127 1.25 -9.30 12.67
C ARG A 127 0.75 -7.90 12.28
N ILE A 128 0.20 -7.16 13.25
CA ILE A 128 -0.32 -5.79 13.03
C ILE A 128 0.84 -4.81 12.74
N TRP A 129 1.97 -4.97 13.44
CA TRP A 129 3.17 -4.14 13.27
C TRP A 129 3.72 -4.18 11.84
N ASN A 130 3.76 -5.36 11.20
CA ASN A 130 4.27 -5.48 9.83
C ASN A 130 3.45 -4.63 8.83
N VAL A 131 2.12 -4.61 8.99
CA VAL A 131 1.22 -3.78 8.16
C VAL A 131 1.37 -2.29 8.52
N ALA A 132 1.40 -1.96 9.81
CA ALA A 132 1.62 -0.59 10.28
C ALA A 132 2.95 0.01 9.76
N VAL A 133 4.04 -0.77 9.76
CA VAL A 133 5.36 -0.37 9.23
C VAL A 133 5.34 -0.21 7.71
N SER A 134 4.58 -1.02 6.99
CA SER A 134 4.39 -0.87 5.54
C SER A 134 3.63 0.42 5.21
N LEU A 135 2.50 0.67 5.89
CA LEU A 135 1.69 1.88 5.71
C LEU A 135 2.43 3.16 6.16
N ALA A 136 3.23 3.09 7.22
CA ALA A 136 4.04 4.21 7.71
C ALA A 136 5.30 4.50 6.86
N GLY A 137 5.54 3.78 5.76
CA GLY A 137 6.74 3.94 4.93
C GLY A 137 8.05 3.67 5.71
N LEU A 138 7.98 2.85 6.77
CA LEU A 138 9.13 2.45 7.58
C LEU A 138 9.81 1.19 7.04
N ALA A 139 9.06 0.36 6.30
CA ALA A 139 9.66 -0.65 5.46
C ALA A 139 10.47 0.06 4.36
N GLY A 140 11.80 -0.03 4.42
CA GLY A 140 12.62 0.26 3.24
C GLY A 140 12.15 -0.59 2.07
N GLU A 141 12.22 -0.07 0.84
CA GLU A 141 11.86 -0.87 -0.33
C GLU A 141 12.63 -2.20 -0.29
N PRO A 142 11.96 -3.35 -0.49
CA PRO A 142 12.67 -4.58 -0.76
C PRO A 142 13.34 -4.42 -2.13
N GLU A 143 14.59 -3.96 -2.11
CA GLU A 143 15.45 -3.82 -3.27
C GLU A 143 15.49 -5.17 -3.99
N LYS A 144 14.82 -5.23 -5.14
CA LYS A 144 14.64 -6.47 -5.91
C LYS A 144 15.94 -6.84 -6.59
N ASN A 145 16.77 -7.61 -5.88
CA ASN A 145 17.99 -8.23 -6.38
C ASN A 145 17.73 -9.69 -6.82
#